data_AF-A0A9W4JMS8-F1
#
_entry.id   AF-A0A9W4JMS8-F1
#
_cell.length_a   1.000
_cell.length_b   1.000
_cell.length_c   1.000
_cell.angle_alpha   90.00
_cell.angle_beta   90.00
_cell.angle_gamma   90.00
#
_symmetry.space_group_name_H-M   'P 1'
#
loop_
_entity.id
_entity.type
_entity.pdbx_description
1 polymer ?
#
loop_
_entity_poly.entity_id
_entity_poly.type
_entity_poly.pdbx_seq_one_letter_code
_entity_poly.pdbx_strand_id
1 'polypeptide(L)'
;MQLLRLMIAVAIVLCSVVVIAAEDYYKVLGLDKSASERDIKRAYRTLSKKYHPDKNPGDDNAREKFVTIADAYEVLSTSKLRKVYDQYGHDGVEQHRKGETAGGSHDPFDLFSRFFGGGGHSGHAPGHRRGPDMEVRAALPLRDFYNGREINFLVEKQQICDSCEGTGSKDHQVETCDRCNGRGAVIQKHMLAPGMFQQVQMQCDKCHGQGKQIKNPCPVCSGSRVVRKQVETSAVIEEGMDKGTRLVFENEADESPDWIAGDLIVILDEKEPELGSEDEERTDGTFFRRKGKDLFWKESLSLREAWMGDWTRNITHLDGHIVHLGRGRGQVVQPLAVETVTGEGMPHYSEGHLHDHNENDDPGNLYIEYTVVLPDQMESGMEKDFHALWEKWRKKIGVDLAKDSGRPVVSPPAEGKDEL
;
A
#
# COMPACT_ATOMS: atom_id res chain seq x y z
N MET A 1 19.86 55.29 45.17
CA MET A 1 18.87 54.27 45.61
C MET A 1 17.95 53.76 44.50
N GLN A 2 17.54 54.59 43.52
CA GLN A 2 16.68 54.14 42.41
C GLN A 2 17.38 53.20 41.41
N LEU A 3 18.65 53.43 41.08
CA LEU A 3 19.45 52.56 40.20
C LEU A 3 19.65 51.15 40.76
N LEU A 4 19.87 51.02 42.08
CA LEU A 4 20.04 49.72 42.74
C LEU A 4 18.73 48.92 42.75
N ARG A 5 17.58 49.59 42.93
CA ARG A 5 16.25 48.95 42.84
C ARG A 5 15.90 48.52 41.41
N LEU A 6 16.30 49.30 40.40
CA LEU A 6 16.12 48.95 39.00
C LEU A 6 16.98 47.74 38.60
N MET A 7 18.23 47.68 39.06
CA MET A 7 19.13 46.56 38.81
C MET A 7 18.66 45.27 39.51
N ILE A 8 18.12 45.37 40.73
CA ILE A 8 17.53 44.21 41.43
C ILE A 8 16.23 43.77 40.75
N ALA A 9 15.38 44.69 40.29
CA ALA A 9 14.16 44.33 39.56
C ALA A 9 14.47 43.68 38.19
N VAL A 10 15.46 44.20 37.46
CA VAL A 10 15.93 43.60 36.20
C VAL A 10 16.59 42.24 36.45
N ALA A 11 17.35 42.08 37.53
CA ALA A 11 17.92 40.79 37.91
C ALA A 11 16.86 39.77 38.36
N ILE A 12 15.78 40.19 39.03
CA ILE A 12 14.66 39.31 39.40
C ILE A 12 13.84 38.92 38.16
N VAL A 13 13.63 39.84 37.22
CA VAL A 13 12.97 39.54 35.94
C VAL A 13 13.85 38.63 35.07
N LEU A 14 15.16 38.86 35.00
CA LEU A 14 16.11 37.96 34.32
C LEU A 14 16.23 36.59 35.02
N CYS A 15 16.22 36.53 36.35
CA CYS A 15 16.17 35.26 37.10
C CYS A 15 14.83 34.53 36.92
N SER A 16 13.73 35.23 36.64
CA SER A 16 12.45 34.60 36.30
C SER A 16 12.39 34.08 34.86
N VAL A 17 13.27 34.55 33.97
CA VAL A 17 13.34 34.14 32.56
C VAL A 17 14.45 33.09 32.32
N VAL A 18 15.36 32.88 33.28
CA VAL A 18 16.47 31.90 33.20
C VAL A 18 16.17 30.60 33.96
N VAL A 19 14.90 30.32 34.27
CA VAL A 19 14.47 28.91 34.40
C VAL A 19 14.31 28.41 32.96
N ILE A 20 15.39 27.84 32.43
CA ILE A 20 15.31 26.95 31.27
C ILE A 20 14.39 25.81 31.72
N ALA A 21 13.11 25.92 31.36
CA ALA A 21 12.14 24.88 31.62
C ALA A 21 12.53 23.71 30.72
N ALA A 22 13.32 22.78 31.24
CA ALA A 22 13.37 21.43 30.69
C ALA A 22 11.91 20.97 30.57
N GLU A 23 11.45 20.68 29.36
CA GLU A 23 10.05 20.36 29.11
C GLU A 23 9.67 19.15 29.97
N ASP A 24 8.56 19.27 30.71
CA ASP A 24 8.07 18.17 31.54
C ASP A 24 7.69 17.00 30.62
N TYR A 25 8.31 15.82 30.79
CA TYR A 25 8.05 14.64 29.97
C TYR A 25 6.58 14.25 29.90
N TYR A 26 5.79 14.51 30.95
CA TYR A 26 4.34 14.29 30.88
C TYR A 26 3.69 15.26 29.90
N LYS A 27 4.11 16.53 29.86
CA LYS A 27 3.61 17.52 28.90
C LYS A 27 4.08 17.24 27.48
N VAL A 28 5.31 16.75 27.30
CA VAL A 28 5.83 16.31 25.98
C VAL A 28 4.93 15.21 25.39
N LEU A 29 4.48 14.28 26.23
CA LEU A 29 3.54 13.23 25.82
C LEU A 29 2.06 13.67 25.84
N GLY A 30 1.75 14.90 26.25
CA GLY A 30 0.37 15.39 26.37
C GLY A 30 -0.45 14.71 27.45
N LEU A 31 0.20 14.28 28.54
CA LEU A 31 -0.38 13.52 29.64
C LEU A 31 -0.30 14.26 30.98
N ASP A 32 -1.15 13.84 31.92
CA ASP A 32 -1.05 14.26 33.32
C ASP A 32 -0.08 13.34 34.09
N LYS A 33 0.47 13.81 35.22
CA LYS A 33 1.38 13.01 36.07
C LYS A 33 0.71 11.74 36.62
N SER A 34 -0.61 11.74 36.74
CA SER A 34 -1.42 10.57 37.13
C SER A 34 -1.61 9.53 36.03
N ALA A 35 -1.07 9.75 34.83
CA ALA A 35 -1.22 8.84 33.70
C ALA A 35 -0.71 7.43 34.00
N SER A 36 -1.49 6.43 33.60
CA SER A 36 -1.08 5.03 33.73
C SER A 36 0.02 4.68 32.71
N GLU A 37 0.76 3.59 32.93
CA GLU A 37 1.73 3.09 31.95
C GLU A 37 1.10 2.86 30.56
N ARG A 38 -0.20 2.49 30.55
CA ARG A 38 -0.98 2.32 29.32
C ARG A 38 -1.18 3.64 28.57
N ASP A 39 -1.47 4.72 29.28
CA ASP A 39 -1.68 6.04 28.69
C ASP A 39 -0.37 6.59 28.13
N ILE A 40 0.74 6.38 28.85
CA ILE A 40 2.10 6.73 28.41
C ILE A 40 2.47 6.00 27.12
N LYS A 41 2.24 4.68 27.06
CA LYS A 41 2.52 3.88 25.86
C LYS A 41 1.63 4.26 24.67
N ARG A 42 0.36 4.58 24.92
CA ARG A 42 -0.58 5.03 23.87
C ARG A 42 -0.15 6.38 23.31
N ALA A 43 0.14 7.35 24.18
CA ALA A 43 0.58 8.68 23.77
C ALA A 43 1.87 8.63 22.96
N TYR A 44 2.86 7.84 23.40
CA TYR A 44 4.10 7.63 22.65
C TYR A 44 3.85 7.05 21.26
N ARG A 45 3.01 6.02 21.11
CA ARG A 45 2.68 5.43 19.80
C ARG A 45 2.06 6.46 18.84
N THR A 46 1.10 7.24 19.33
CA THR A 46 0.42 8.27 18.53
C THR A 46 1.39 9.37 18.10
N LEU A 47 2.20 9.90 19.02
CA LEU A 47 3.12 10.99 18.75
C LEU A 47 4.32 10.54 17.90
N SER A 48 4.84 9.34 18.12
CA SER A 48 5.93 8.76 17.30
C SER A 48 5.49 8.52 15.87
N LYS A 49 4.25 8.03 15.64
CA LYS A 49 3.68 7.88 14.29
C LYS A 49 3.47 9.25 13.62
N LYS A 50 3.18 10.29 14.40
CA LYS A 50 2.97 11.65 13.88
C LYS A 50 4.28 12.34 13.47
N TYR A 51 5.32 12.23 14.28
CA TYR A 51 6.60 12.91 14.07
C TYR A 51 7.70 11.98 13.53
N HIS A 52 7.33 10.84 12.95
CA HIS A 52 8.29 9.89 12.40
C HIS A 52 9.13 10.54 11.27
N PRO A 53 10.45 10.33 11.22
CA PRO A 53 11.32 10.86 10.16
C PRO A 53 10.86 10.47 8.76
N ASP A 54 10.41 9.23 8.56
CA ASP A 54 9.94 8.77 7.24
C ASP A 54 8.66 9.48 6.77
N LYS A 55 7.82 9.94 7.71
CA LYS A 55 6.58 10.68 7.39
C LYS A 55 6.80 12.19 7.31
N ASN A 56 7.93 12.68 7.83
CA ASN A 56 8.28 14.09 7.86
C ASN A 56 9.75 14.27 7.38
N PRO A 57 10.08 13.84 6.15
CA PRO A 57 11.46 13.93 5.65
C PRO A 57 11.88 15.40 5.50
N GLY A 58 13.03 15.76 6.06
CA GLY A 58 13.58 17.12 5.97
C GLY A 58 12.98 18.16 6.92
N ASP A 59 12.07 17.78 7.82
CA ASP A 59 11.55 18.69 8.86
C ASP A 59 12.37 18.55 10.16
N ASP A 60 13.28 19.49 10.38
CA ASP A 60 14.12 19.57 11.58
C ASP A 60 13.28 19.72 12.87
N ASN A 61 12.10 20.34 12.80
CA ASN A 61 11.21 20.50 13.96
C ASN A 61 10.54 19.18 14.34
N ALA A 62 10.10 18.39 13.35
CA ALA A 62 9.59 17.04 13.58
C ALA A 62 10.67 16.13 14.15
N ARG A 63 11.91 16.24 13.66
CA ARG A 63 13.07 15.52 14.19
C ARG A 63 13.35 15.85 15.65
N GLU A 64 13.41 17.12 16.01
CA GLU A 64 13.62 17.55 17.40
C GLU A 64 12.51 17.04 18.33
N LYS A 65 11.24 17.16 17.90
CA LYS A 65 10.09 16.64 18.66
C LYS A 65 10.16 15.13 18.84
N PHE A 66 10.54 14.40 17.79
CA PHE A 66 10.68 12.95 17.86
C PHE A 66 11.72 12.53 18.89
N VAL A 67 12.87 13.20 18.94
CA VAL A 67 13.92 12.97 19.94
C VAL A 67 13.38 13.22 21.35
N THR A 68 12.70 14.34 21.58
CA THR A 68 12.14 14.68 22.90
C THR A 68 11.04 13.68 23.34
N ILE A 69 10.20 13.21 22.40
CA ILE A 69 9.16 12.22 22.66
C ILE A 69 9.76 10.85 23.02
N ALA A 70 10.84 10.45 22.34
CA ALA A 70 11.56 9.22 22.62
C ALA A 70 12.21 9.22 24.02
N ASP A 71 12.89 10.31 24.38
CA ASP A 71 13.51 10.47 25.71
C ASP A 71 12.44 10.50 26.82
N ALA A 72 11.32 11.20 26.59
CA ALA A 72 10.17 11.20 27.52
C ALA A 72 9.62 9.79 27.77
N TYR A 73 9.49 8.99 26.71
CA TYR A 73 9.00 7.62 26.84
C TYR A 73 10.02 6.70 27.53
N GLU A 74 11.32 6.83 27.25
CA GLU A 74 12.36 6.04 27.94
C GLU A 74 12.28 6.24 29.46
N VAL A 75 12.19 7.49 29.88
CA VAL A 75 12.16 7.85 31.30
C VAL A 75 10.85 7.42 31.96
N LEU A 76 9.71 7.64 31.31
CA LEU A 76 8.38 7.38 31.89
C LEU A 76 7.89 5.94 31.74
N SER A 77 8.45 5.14 30.81
CA SER A 77 7.99 3.77 30.53
C SER A 77 8.38 2.75 31.60
N THR A 78 9.48 2.99 32.33
CA THR A 78 9.98 2.05 33.35
C THR A 78 9.74 2.58 34.75
N SER A 79 9.08 1.78 35.62
CA SER A 79 8.76 2.17 37.00
C SER A 79 9.95 2.72 37.81
N LYS A 80 11.17 2.25 37.55
CA LYS A 80 12.41 2.73 38.21
C LYS A 80 12.77 4.16 37.78
N LEU A 81 12.92 4.41 36.48
CA LEU A 81 13.29 5.72 35.94
C LEU A 81 12.18 6.75 36.13
N ARG A 82 10.91 6.32 35.99
CA ARG A 82 9.74 7.16 36.27
C ARG A 82 9.75 7.66 37.71
N LYS A 83 10.02 6.80 38.69
CA LYS A 83 10.13 7.21 40.10
C LYS A 83 11.26 8.20 40.34
N VAL A 84 12.42 8.00 39.70
CA VAL A 84 13.55 8.93 39.79
C VAL A 84 13.18 10.29 39.21
N TYR A 85 12.54 10.31 38.04
CA TYR A 85 12.05 11.54 37.40
C TYR A 85 10.95 12.23 38.23
N ASP A 86 9.99 11.48 38.75
CA ASP A 86 8.90 12.03 39.56
C ASP A 86 9.42 12.64 40.88
N GLN A 87 10.53 12.12 41.41
CA GLN A 87 11.11 12.55 42.69
C GLN A 87 12.16 13.65 42.55
N TYR A 88 12.95 13.63 41.47
CA TYR A 88 14.14 14.47 41.31
C TYR A 88 14.20 15.23 39.98
N GLY A 89 13.19 15.09 39.12
CA GLY A 89 13.12 15.74 37.82
C GLY A 89 14.20 15.24 36.84
N HIS A 90 14.44 16.05 35.80
CA HIS A 90 15.45 15.80 34.77
C HIS A 90 16.85 15.59 35.34
N ASP A 91 17.26 16.41 36.32
CA ASP A 91 18.58 16.34 36.94
C ASP A 91 18.83 14.98 37.65
N GLY A 92 17.78 14.42 38.27
CA GLY A 92 17.87 13.11 38.91
C GLY A 92 18.02 11.97 37.92
N VAL A 93 17.37 12.07 36.76
CA VAL A 93 17.51 11.10 35.66
C VAL A 93 18.91 11.17 35.06
N GLU A 94 19.44 12.38 34.84
CA GLU A 94 20.81 12.56 34.37
C GLU A 94 21.85 12.00 35.34
N GLN A 95 21.69 12.25 36.64
CA GLN A 95 22.60 11.76 37.67
C GLN A 95 22.53 10.23 37.79
N HIS A 96 21.34 9.65 37.64
CA HIS A 96 21.13 8.21 37.60
C HIS A 96 21.76 7.57 36.35
N ARG A 97 21.64 8.22 35.17
CA ARG A 97 22.32 7.81 33.92
C ARG A 97 23.84 7.89 34.02
N LYS A 98 24.38 8.93 34.67
CA LYS A 98 25.83 9.11 34.94
C LYS A 98 26.39 8.11 35.97
N GLY A 99 25.53 7.55 36.84
CA GLY A 99 25.92 6.57 37.86
C GLY A 99 25.89 5.10 37.41
N GLU A 100 25.11 4.75 36.38
CA GLU A 100 24.97 3.37 35.89
C GLU A 100 25.83 3.04 34.65
N THR A 101 26.46 4.03 33.99
CA THR A 101 27.20 3.79 32.73
C THR A 101 28.53 4.56 32.66
N ALA A 102 29.61 3.90 33.08
CA ALA A 102 30.95 4.27 32.62
C ALA A 102 31.17 3.67 31.21
N GLY A 103 30.87 4.46 30.17
CA GLY A 103 31.24 4.16 28.78
C GLY A 103 30.06 4.04 27.83
N GLY A 104 29.80 5.11 27.06
CA GLY A 104 28.87 5.11 25.93
C GLY A 104 28.09 6.41 25.85
N SER A 105 28.47 7.29 24.91
CA SER A 105 27.63 8.41 24.50
C SER A 105 26.36 7.83 23.87
N HIS A 106 25.23 7.94 24.55
CA HIS A 106 23.94 7.52 24.00
C HIS A 106 23.45 8.59 23.02
N ASP A 107 23.61 8.33 21.73
CA ASP A 107 22.87 9.05 20.70
C ASP A 107 21.42 8.54 20.72
N PRO A 108 20.39 9.41 20.84
CA PRO A 108 18.99 8.99 20.77
C PRO A 108 18.63 8.17 19.53
N PHE A 109 19.39 8.31 18.43
CA PHE A 109 19.25 7.49 17.23
C PHE A 109 19.83 6.07 17.39
N ASP A 110 20.79 5.85 18.28
CA ASP A 110 21.34 4.52 18.60
C ASP A 110 20.32 3.67 19.39
N LEU A 111 19.45 4.33 20.17
CA LEU A 111 18.30 3.69 20.81
C LEU A 111 17.25 3.24 19.78
N PHE A 112 17.07 4.01 18.69
CA PHE A 112 16.21 3.65 17.57
C PHE A 112 16.76 2.44 16.81
N SER A 113 18.06 2.38 16.52
CA SER A 113 18.70 1.21 15.88
C SER A 113 18.58 -0.08 16.71
N ARG A 114 18.55 0.05 18.04
CA ARG A 114 18.35 -1.06 19.00
C ARG A 114 16.89 -1.52 19.12
N PHE A 115 15.94 -0.65 18.80
CA PHE A 115 14.50 -0.91 18.93
C PHE A 115 13.84 -1.26 17.57
N PHE A 116 14.30 -0.69 16.46
CA PHE A 116 13.73 -0.84 15.11
C PHE A 116 14.64 -1.52 14.08
N GLY A 117 15.90 -1.81 14.41
CA GLY A 117 16.70 -2.82 13.72
C GLY A 117 17.67 -2.28 12.66
N GLY A 118 18.96 -2.51 12.90
CA GLY A 118 20.00 -2.47 11.87
C GLY A 118 21.37 -2.10 12.42
N GLY A 119 22.21 -3.10 12.75
CA GLY A 119 23.59 -2.86 13.16
C GLY A 119 24.17 -3.96 14.05
N GLY A 120 24.79 -4.95 13.44
CA GLY A 120 25.16 -6.24 14.01
C GLY A 120 25.82 -6.23 15.39
N HIS A 121 25.43 -7.20 16.22
CA HIS A 121 26.27 -7.86 17.22
C HIS A 121 25.81 -9.31 17.34
N SER A 122 26.74 -10.24 17.11
CA SER A 122 26.56 -11.68 17.28
C SER A 122 26.16 -12.00 18.72
N GLY A 123 24.87 -12.27 18.95
CA GLY A 123 24.36 -12.76 20.22
C GLY A 123 22.91 -13.19 20.03
N HIS A 124 22.64 -14.48 20.11
CA HIS A 124 21.31 -15.05 20.06
C HIS A 124 20.51 -14.64 21.30
N ALA A 125 19.95 -13.43 21.31
CA ALA A 125 18.74 -13.16 22.07
C ALA A 125 17.59 -13.88 21.36
N PRO A 126 16.65 -14.52 22.08
CA PRO A 126 15.45 -15.06 21.44
C PRO A 126 14.63 -13.88 20.92
N GLY A 127 14.87 -13.49 19.68
CA GLY A 127 14.10 -12.46 18.99
C GLY A 127 12.62 -12.82 19.09
N HIS A 128 11.79 -11.80 19.34
CA HIS A 128 10.35 -11.97 19.24
C HIS A 128 10.06 -12.59 17.87
N ARG A 129 9.40 -13.75 17.87
CA ARG A 129 9.03 -14.41 16.62
C ARG A 129 8.17 -13.40 15.84
N ARG A 130 8.40 -13.29 14.53
CA ARG A 130 7.53 -12.51 13.64
C ARG A 130 6.48 -13.44 13.05
N GLY A 131 5.26 -12.94 12.94
CA GLY A 131 4.13 -13.60 12.32
C GLY A 131 4.25 -13.61 10.79
N PRO A 132 3.37 -14.34 10.11
CA PRO A 132 3.30 -14.33 8.65
C PRO A 132 2.80 -12.98 8.14
N ASP A 133 3.24 -12.61 6.94
CA ASP A 133 2.73 -11.47 6.19
C ASP A 133 1.36 -11.80 5.59
N MET A 134 0.55 -10.78 5.36
CA MET A 134 -0.80 -10.89 4.80
C MET A 134 -0.86 -10.13 3.48
N GLU A 135 -1.25 -10.81 2.40
CA GLU A 135 -1.41 -10.18 1.08
C GLU A 135 -2.89 -9.95 0.75
N VAL A 136 -3.23 -8.73 0.32
CA VAL A 136 -4.59 -8.36 -0.12
C VAL A 136 -4.49 -7.69 -1.48
N ARG A 137 -5.45 -7.96 -2.38
CA ARG A 137 -5.54 -7.30 -3.68
C ARG A 137 -6.61 -6.21 -3.64
N ALA A 138 -6.24 -4.99 -3.99
CA ALA A 138 -7.15 -3.87 -4.13
C ALA A 138 -7.39 -3.61 -5.62
N ALA A 139 -8.58 -3.96 -6.12
CA ALA A 139 -8.96 -3.75 -7.52
C ALA A 139 -9.53 -2.33 -7.71
N LEU A 140 -8.90 -1.54 -8.58
CA LEU A 140 -9.19 -0.13 -8.78
C LEU A 140 -9.41 0.19 -10.27
N PRO A 141 -10.33 1.11 -10.60
CA PRO A 141 -10.53 1.53 -11.99
C PRO A 141 -9.26 2.21 -12.52
N LEU A 142 -9.03 2.09 -13.84
CA LEU A 142 -7.85 2.69 -14.49
C LEU A 142 -7.77 4.21 -14.28
N ARG A 143 -8.94 4.86 -14.16
CA ARG A 143 -9.06 6.28 -13.82
C ARG A 143 -8.36 6.67 -12.51
N ASP A 144 -8.43 5.82 -11.48
CA ASP A 144 -7.82 6.11 -10.17
C ASP A 144 -6.29 6.03 -10.25
N PHE A 145 -5.74 5.14 -11.10
CA PHE A 145 -4.31 5.11 -11.40
C PHE A 145 -3.84 6.31 -12.22
N TYR A 146 -4.72 6.90 -13.04
CA TYR A 146 -4.39 8.07 -13.85
C TYR A 146 -4.36 9.35 -13.02
N ASN A 147 -5.44 9.62 -12.28
CA ASN A 147 -5.59 10.87 -11.53
C ASN A 147 -4.92 10.87 -10.15
N GLY A 148 -4.61 9.68 -9.62
CA GLY A 148 -4.28 9.51 -8.21
C GLY A 148 -5.51 9.66 -7.31
N ARG A 149 -5.53 8.92 -6.19
CA ARG A 149 -6.66 8.93 -5.25
C ARG A 149 -6.25 8.40 -3.89
N GLU A 150 -6.84 8.95 -2.83
CA GLU A 150 -6.85 8.29 -1.52
C GLU A 150 -8.00 7.27 -1.46
N ILE A 151 -7.65 6.00 -1.26
CA ILE A 151 -8.61 4.91 -1.15
C ILE A 151 -8.70 4.41 0.28
N ASN A 152 -9.93 4.14 0.70
CA ASN A 152 -10.21 3.47 1.97
C ASN A 152 -10.72 2.07 1.66
N PHE A 153 -10.13 1.06 2.29
CA PHE A 153 -10.54 -0.33 2.14
C PHE A 153 -10.62 -1.02 3.49
N LEU A 154 -11.53 -1.98 3.58
CA LEU A 154 -11.79 -2.76 4.78
C LEU A 154 -10.98 -4.04 4.72
N VAL A 155 -10.06 -4.22 5.66
CA VAL A 155 -9.24 -5.42 5.78
C VAL A 155 -9.75 -6.24 6.96
N GLU A 156 -10.17 -7.48 6.69
CA GLU A 156 -10.49 -8.42 7.76
C GLU A 156 -9.20 -9.06 8.26
N LYS A 157 -8.80 -8.73 9.50
CA LYS A 157 -7.61 -9.28 10.14
C LYS A 157 -7.86 -9.68 11.58
N GLN A 158 -6.97 -10.50 12.10
CA GLN A 158 -6.94 -10.87 13.51
C GLN A 158 -6.27 -9.77 14.33
N GLN A 159 -6.95 -9.28 15.37
CA GLN A 159 -6.41 -8.34 16.33
C GLN A 159 -6.38 -8.92 17.73
N ILE A 160 -5.47 -8.44 18.56
CA ILE A 160 -5.45 -8.76 19.98
C ILE A 160 -6.79 -8.33 20.60
N CYS A 161 -7.41 -9.21 21.37
CA CYS A 161 -8.70 -8.92 21.97
C CYS A 161 -8.56 -7.77 22.99
N ASP A 162 -9.13 -6.61 22.66
CA ASP A 162 -9.11 -5.40 23.49
C ASP A 162 -9.60 -5.65 24.93
N SER A 163 -10.60 -6.52 25.10
CA SER A 163 -11.20 -6.80 26.41
C SER A 163 -10.31 -7.60 27.36
N CYS A 164 -9.37 -8.40 26.83
CA CYS A 164 -8.46 -9.20 27.66
C CYS A 164 -6.98 -8.86 27.43
N GLU A 165 -6.68 -7.91 26.54
CA GLU A 165 -5.34 -7.48 26.15
C GLU A 165 -4.41 -8.65 25.79
N GLY A 166 -4.96 -9.69 25.14
CA GLY A 166 -4.20 -10.87 24.73
C GLY A 166 -3.93 -11.91 25.83
N THR A 167 -4.49 -11.74 27.04
CA THR A 167 -4.37 -12.74 28.12
C THR A 167 -5.34 -13.91 27.96
N GLY A 168 -6.49 -13.69 27.31
CA GLY A 168 -7.55 -14.69 27.13
C GLY A 168 -8.43 -14.89 28.36
N SER A 169 -8.10 -14.26 29.49
CA SER A 169 -8.91 -14.28 30.70
C SER A 169 -9.74 -13.02 30.84
N LYS A 170 -10.92 -13.13 31.45
CA LYS A 170 -11.73 -11.97 31.87
C LYS A 170 -11.02 -11.11 32.91
N ASP A 171 -10.26 -11.73 33.81
CA ASP A 171 -9.61 -11.04 34.95
C ASP A 171 -8.13 -10.75 34.70
N HIS A 172 -7.65 -10.99 33.47
CA HIS A 172 -6.23 -10.92 33.07
C HIS A 172 -5.27 -11.82 33.87
N GLN A 173 -5.80 -12.73 34.69
CA GLN A 173 -5.01 -13.68 35.47
C GLN A 173 -4.84 -14.99 34.71
N VAL A 174 -3.61 -15.47 34.65
CA VAL A 174 -3.24 -16.73 34.00
C VAL A 174 -2.41 -17.55 34.98
N GLU A 175 -2.85 -18.77 35.24
CA GLU A 175 -2.14 -19.69 36.13
C GLU A 175 -1.25 -20.64 35.33
N THR A 176 -0.20 -21.16 35.94
CA THR A 176 0.65 -22.15 35.26
C THR A 176 -0.12 -23.46 35.17
N CYS A 177 -0.12 -24.10 34.01
CA CYS A 177 -0.85 -25.37 33.83
C CYS A 177 -0.20 -26.48 34.66
N ASP A 178 -0.95 -27.06 35.61
CA ASP A 178 -0.46 -28.12 36.52
C ASP A 178 0.00 -29.39 35.79
N ARG A 179 -0.58 -29.67 34.61
CA ARG A 179 -0.33 -30.92 33.89
C ARG A 179 1.00 -30.91 33.14
N CYS A 180 1.38 -29.77 32.58
CA CYS A 180 2.67 -29.62 31.89
C CYS A 180 3.68 -28.78 32.68
N ASN A 181 3.31 -28.24 33.85
CA ASN A 181 4.13 -27.31 34.64
C ASN A 181 4.73 -26.18 33.79
N GLY A 182 3.91 -25.54 32.96
CA GLY A 182 4.38 -24.46 32.07
C GLY A 182 5.04 -24.92 30.76
N ARG A 183 5.32 -26.22 30.58
CA ARG A 183 6.06 -26.72 29.41
C ARG A 183 5.25 -26.82 28.12
N GLY A 184 3.93 -26.67 28.17
CA GLY A 184 3.03 -26.78 27.00
C GLY A 184 2.91 -28.18 26.39
N ALA A 185 3.81 -29.10 26.70
CA ALA A 185 3.80 -30.48 26.21
C ALA A 185 3.94 -31.49 27.35
N VAL A 186 3.39 -32.68 27.14
CA VAL A 186 3.49 -33.84 28.03
C VAL A 186 4.18 -34.98 27.29
N ILE A 187 5.12 -35.66 27.96
CA ILE A 187 5.85 -36.79 27.37
C ILE A 187 5.08 -38.07 27.68
N GLN A 188 4.55 -38.74 26.66
CA GLN A 188 3.92 -40.05 26.80
C GLN A 188 4.87 -41.14 26.29
N LYS A 189 5.13 -42.15 27.12
CA LYS A 189 5.94 -43.32 26.76
C LYS A 189 5.04 -44.36 26.10
N HIS A 190 5.22 -44.62 24.81
CA HIS A 190 4.53 -45.69 24.10
C HIS A 190 5.48 -46.89 23.94
N MET A 191 5.02 -48.09 24.29
CA MET A 191 5.80 -49.32 24.14
C MET A 191 5.55 -49.91 22.76
N LEU A 192 6.54 -49.85 21.87
CA LEU A 192 6.44 -50.39 20.50
C LEU A 192 6.80 -51.88 20.45
N ALA A 193 7.66 -52.33 21.36
CA ALA A 193 8.08 -53.72 21.49
C ALA A 193 8.52 -54.01 22.95
N PRO A 194 8.56 -55.29 23.37
CA PRO A 194 9.13 -55.66 24.68
C PRO A 194 10.55 -55.10 24.82
N GLY A 195 10.75 -54.18 25.78
CA GLY A 195 12.04 -53.52 26.03
C GLY A 195 12.33 -52.26 25.20
N MET A 196 11.45 -51.86 24.27
CA MET A 196 11.62 -50.65 23.45
C MET A 196 10.47 -49.66 23.69
N PHE A 197 10.77 -48.61 24.48
CA PHE A 197 9.85 -47.51 24.76
C PHE A 197 10.23 -46.28 23.94
N GLN A 198 9.32 -45.77 23.11
CA GLN A 198 9.49 -44.49 22.46
C GLN A 198 8.85 -43.39 23.31
N GLN A 199 9.60 -42.32 23.58
CA GLN A 199 9.08 -41.12 24.20
C GLN A 199 8.50 -40.22 23.12
N VAL A 200 7.18 -40.04 23.11
CA VAL A 200 6.51 -39.13 22.19
C VAL A 200 6.07 -37.90 22.96
N GLN A 201 6.51 -36.72 22.50
CA GLN A 201 6.09 -35.44 23.06
C GLN A 201 4.75 -35.06 22.42
N MET A 202 3.69 -35.01 23.22
CA MET A 202 2.36 -34.57 22.78
C MET A 202 2.04 -33.20 23.36
N GLN A 203 1.27 -32.39 22.64
CA GLN A 203 0.73 -31.14 23.16
C GLN A 203 -0.12 -31.43 24.41
N CYS A 204 0.08 -30.65 25.48
CA CYS A 204 -0.72 -30.78 26.69
C CYS A 204 -2.17 -30.47 26.33
N ASP A 205 -3.07 -31.42 26.55
CA ASP A 205 -4.51 -31.32 26.31
C ASP A 205 -5.21 -30.31 27.23
N LYS A 206 -4.69 -30.07 28.44
CA LYS A 206 -5.27 -29.11 29.41
C LYS A 206 -4.98 -27.64 29.08
N CYS A 207 -3.86 -27.34 28.42
CA CYS A 207 -3.48 -25.97 28.05
C CYS A 207 -3.27 -25.77 26.55
N HIS A 208 -3.59 -26.77 25.73
CA HIS A 208 -3.39 -26.77 24.27
C HIS A 208 -2.05 -26.16 23.86
N GLY A 209 -0.94 -26.57 24.49
CA GLY A 209 0.39 -26.07 24.13
C GLY A 209 0.82 -24.77 24.78
N GLN A 210 -0.08 -24.01 25.42
CA GLN A 210 0.20 -22.66 25.92
C GLN A 210 0.97 -22.64 27.24
N GLY A 211 1.02 -23.75 27.98
CA GLY A 211 1.69 -23.83 29.28
C GLY A 211 0.97 -23.09 30.43
N LYS A 212 -0.02 -22.25 30.11
CA LYS A 212 -0.85 -21.51 31.05
C LYS A 212 -2.30 -21.99 30.99
N GLN A 213 -3.03 -21.86 32.09
CA GLN A 213 -4.44 -22.20 32.22
C GLN A 213 -5.23 -20.97 32.65
N ILE A 214 -6.36 -20.75 31.99
CA ILE A 214 -7.28 -19.65 32.28
C ILE A 214 -8.45 -20.22 33.09
N LYS A 215 -8.70 -19.67 34.29
CA LYS A 215 -9.86 -20.05 35.12
C LYS A 215 -11.16 -19.48 34.57
N ASN A 216 -11.14 -18.17 34.25
CA ASN A 216 -12.28 -17.43 33.72
C ASN A 216 -11.98 -16.99 32.29
N PRO A 217 -12.45 -17.71 31.25
CA PRO A 217 -12.22 -17.32 29.87
C PRO A 217 -12.89 -15.98 29.56
N CYS A 218 -12.25 -15.17 28.72
CA CYS A 218 -12.81 -13.91 28.27
C CYS A 218 -14.11 -14.16 27.47
N PRO A 219 -15.21 -13.41 27.72
CA PRO A 219 -16.48 -13.63 27.02
C PRO A 219 -16.46 -13.22 25.54
N VAL A 220 -15.52 -12.36 25.13
CA VAL A 220 -15.45 -11.83 23.75
C VAL A 220 -14.65 -12.76 22.83
N CYS A 221 -13.50 -13.26 23.31
CA CYS A 221 -12.63 -14.14 22.53
C CYS A 221 -12.74 -15.62 22.96
N SER A 222 -13.56 -15.94 23.97
CA SER A 222 -13.73 -17.30 24.50
C SER A 222 -12.40 -17.99 24.88
N GLY A 223 -11.40 -17.21 25.29
CA GLY A 223 -10.07 -17.72 25.64
C GLY A 223 -9.06 -17.79 24.47
N SER A 224 -9.44 -17.43 23.24
CA SER A 224 -8.54 -17.45 22.09
C SER A 224 -7.48 -16.34 22.10
N ARG A 225 -7.66 -15.29 22.94
CA ARG A 225 -6.81 -14.09 23.09
C ARG A 225 -6.89 -13.08 21.93
N VAL A 226 -7.52 -13.46 20.83
CA VAL A 226 -7.56 -12.70 19.57
C VAL A 226 -8.96 -12.75 18.95
N VAL A 227 -9.31 -11.74 18.15
CA VAL A 227 -10.62 -11.61 17.50
C VAL A 227 -10.44 -11.16 16.06
N ARG A 228 -11.24 -11.69 15.13
CA ARG A 228 -11.30 -11.18 13.75
C ARG A 228 -12.22 -9.97 13.69
N LYS A 229 -11.72 -8.88 13.11
CA LYS A 229 -12.45 -7.63 12.90
C LYS A 229 -12.07 -7.04 11.55
N GLN A 230 -13.01 -6.32 10.95
CA GLN A 230 -12.73 -5.48 9.79
C GLN A 230 -12.15 -4.16 10.28
N VAL A 231 -10.98 -3.80 9.75
CA VAL A 231 -10.27 -2.55 10.05
C VAL A 231 -10.20 -1.74 8.77
N GLU A 232 -10.65 -0.49 8.84
CA GLU A 232 -10.49 0.46 7.74
C GLU A 232 -9.03 0.91 7.67
N THR A 233 -8.44 0.76 6.49
CA THR A 233 -7.07 1.18 6.18
C THR A 233 -7.13 2.10 4.97
N SER A 234 -6.37 3.20 5.00
CA SER A 234 -6.25 4.11 3.88
C SER A 234 -4.90 3.95 3.18
N ALA A 235 -4.92 4.05 1.85
CA ALA A 235 -3.74 4.10 1.02
C ALA A 235 -3.86 5.27 0.04
N VAL A 236 -2.73 5.94 -0.21
CA VAL A 236 -2.63 6.97 -1.25
C VAL A 236 -2.08 6.30 -2.49
N ILE A 237 -2.82 6.40 -3.59
CA ILE A 237 -2.37 6.00 -4.92
C ILE A 237 -1.92 7.28 -5.62
N GLU A 238 -0.68 7.28 -6.05
CA GLU A 238 -0.11 8.39 -6.80
C GLU A 238 -0.44 8.25 -8.29
N GLU A 239 -0.43 9.39 -8.99
CA GLU A 239 -0.68 9.43 -10.42
C GLU A 239 0.36 8.59 -11.19
N GLY A 240 -0.11 7.87 -12.21
CA GLY A 240 0.74 7.02 -13.04
C GLY A 240 1.16 5.70 -12.40
N MET A 241 0.85 5.43 -11.12
CA MET A 241 1.25 4.19 -10.43
C MET A 241 0.93 2.95 -11.27
N ASP A 242 1.86 2.00 -11.33
CA ASP A 242 1.67 0.76 -12.09
C ASP A 242 0.76 -0.23 -11.36
N LYS A 243 0.09 -1.09 -12.13
CA LYS A 243 -0.58 -2.26 -11.55
C LYS A 243 0.44 -3.27 -11.04
N GLY A 244 0.07 -3.98 -9.98
CA GLY A 244 0.95 -4.90 -9.27
C GLY A 244 1.86 -4.22 -8.25
N THR A 245 1.82 -2.88 -8.12
CA THR A 245 2.54 -2.13 -7.09
C THR A 245 2.15 -2.64 -5.70
N ARG A 246 3.15 -2.84 -4.83
CA ARG A 246 3.01 -3.43 -3.50
C ARG A 246 3.13 -2.33 -2.45
N LEU A 247 2.03 -1.96 -1.84
CA LEU A 247 2.00 -1.04 -0.70
C LEU A 247 2.19 -1.85 0.59
N VAL A 248 3.24 -1.56 1.34
CA VAL A 248 3.61 -2.30 2.55
C VAL A 248 3.23 -1.52 3.80
N PHE A 249 2.35 -2.12 4.62
CA PHE A 249 1.96 -1.62 5.93
C PHE A 249 2.64 -2.45 7.00
N GLU A 250 3.69 -1.90 7.59
CA GLU A 250 4.55 -2.61 8.53
C GLU A 250 3.82 -3.04 9.80
N ASN A 251 3.98 -4.30 10.18
CA ASN A 251 3.37 -4.88 11.40
C ASN A 251 1.83 -4.74 11.45
N GLU A 252 1.16 -4.58 10.31
CA GLU A 252 -0.29 -4.44 10.24
C GLU A 252 -1.03 -5.72 9.78
N ALA A 253 -0.33 -6.87 9.66
CA ALA A 253 -0.95 -8.18 9.40
C ALA A 253 -1.67 -8.76 10.65
N ASP A 254 -1.90 -10.07 10.65
CA ASP A 254 -2.54 -10.78 11.76
C ASP A 254 -1.72 -10.68 13.06
N GLU A 255 -2.36 -10.14 14.11
CA GLU A 255 -1.75 -9.98 15.43
C GLU A 255 -1.87 -11.26 16.27
N SER A 256 -0.87 -11.48 17.13
CA SER A 256 -0.88 -12.53 18.14
C SER A 256 -0.16 -12.04 19.40
N PRO A 257 -0.56 -12.52 20.61
CA PRO A 257 0.21 -12.25 21.82
C PRO A 257 1.60 -12.91 21.82
N ASP A 258 1.81 -13.93 20.99
CA ASP A 258 3.00 -14.78 21.03
C ASP A 258 4.08 -14.35 20.03
N TRP A 259 3.75 -13.48 19.06
CA TRP A 259 4.65 -12.99 18.02
C TRP A 259 4.28 -11.56 17.57
N ILE A 260 5.26 -10.83 17.02
CA ILE A 260 5.02 -9.52 16.38
C ILE A 260 4.29 -9.78 15.06
N ALA A 261 3.29 -8.97 14.71
CA ALA A 261 2.59 -9.11 13.44
C ALA A 261 3.55 -8.99 12.23
N GLY A 262 3.24 -9.72 11.15
CA GLY A 262 3.89 -9.51 9.86
C GLY A 262 3.39 -8.24 9.18
N ASP A 263 3.77 -8.05 7.92
CA ASP A 263 3.36 -6.89 7.13
C ASP A 263 2.07 -7.18 6.37
N LEU A 264 1.22 -6.16 6.28
CA LEU A 264 0.09 -6.17 5.36
C LEU A 264 0.56 -5.60 4.01
N ILE A 265 0.55 -6.45 2.98
CA ILE A 265 0.99 -6.11 1.63
C ILE A 265 -0.27 -5.96 0.77
N VAL A 266 -0.56 -4.72 0.37
CA VAL A 266 -1.67 -4.42 -0.51
C VAL A 266 -1.14 -4.32 -1.93
N ILE A 267 -1.57 -5.25 -2.78
CA ILE A 267 -1.22 -5.30 -4.19
C ILE A 267 -2.31 -4.56 -4.96
N LEU A 268 -1.93 -3.47 -5.61
CA LEU A 268 -2.85 -2.72 -6.46
C LEU A 268 -3.11 -3.53 -7.74
N ASP A 269 -4.38 -3.74 -8.09
CA ASP A 269 -4.78 -4.42 -9.30
C ASP A 269 -5.74 -3.55 -10.11
N GLU A 270 -5.72 -3.73 -11.43
CA GLU A 270 -6.60 -3.00 -12.35
C GLU A 270 -7.94 -3.72 -12.38
N LYS A 271 -9.02 -3.03 -12.00
CA LYS A 271 -10.39 -3.57 -12.06
C LYS A 271 -10.73 -3.86 -13.52
N GLU A 272 -11.39 -4.99 -13.76
CA GLU A 272 -11.90 -5.28 -15.10
C GLU A 272 -12.89 -4.18 -15.56
N PRO A 273 -12.82 -3.78 -16.84
CA PRO A 273 -13.68 -2.73 -17.39
C PRO A 273 -15.13 -3.20 -17.40
N GLU A 274 -15.93 -2.66 -16.49
CA GLU A 274 -17.37 -2.85 -16.46
C GLU A 274 -18.05 -1.63 -17.08
N LEU A 275 -19.14 -1.84 -17.84
CA LEU A 275 -20.02 -0.76 -18.27
C LEU A 275 -20.80 -0.29 -17.04
N GLY A 276 -20.24 0.66 -16.29
CA GLY A 276 -20.92 1.27 -15.16
C GLY A 276 -22.24 1.88 -15.60
N SER A 277 -23.31 1.57 -14.87
CA SER A 277 -24.60 2.27 -15.00
C SER A 277 -24.62 3.60 -14.25
N GLU A 278 -23.63 3.85 -13.39
CA GLU A 278 -23.62 4.94 -12.40
C GLU A 278 -22.75 6.14 -12.82
N ASP A 279 -21.75 5.95 -13.68
CA ASP A 279 -20.90 7.04 -14.19
C ASP A 279 -21.48 7.60 -15.50
N GLU A 280 -22.15 8.76 -15.41
CA GLU A 280 -22.70 9.48 -16.57
C GLU A 280 -21.62 9.85 -17.59
N GLU A 281 -20.39 10.08 -17.12
CA GLU A 281 -19.24 10.49 -17.94
C GLU A 281 -18.49 9.31 -18.56
N ARG A 282 -18.72 8.07 -18.09
CA ARG A 282 -18.06 6.83 -18.57
C ARG A 282 -16.53 6.93 -18.64
N THR A 283 -15.93 7.65 -17.68
CA THR A 283 -14.47 7.93 -17.60
C THR A 283 -13.69 6.86 -16.83
N ASP A 284 -14.37 5.79 -16.42
CA ASP A 284 -13.92 4.73 -15.51
C ASP A 284 -12.75 3.90 -16.11
N GLY A 285 -12.47 4.10 -17.40
CA GLY A 285 -11.46 3.40 -18.17
C GLY A 285 -12.00 2.22 -18.98
N THR A 286 -13.32 2.04 -19.04
CA THR A 286 -13.96 0.88 -19.71
C THR A 286 -13.52 0.67 -21.16
N PHE A 287 -13.21 1.75 -21.87
CA PHE A 287 -12.79 1.73 -23.27
C PHE A 287 -11.27 1.85 -23.45
N PHE A 288 -10.54 2.12 -22.37
CA PHE A 288 -9.09 2.25 -22.38
C PHE A 288 -8.44 0.93 -21.98
N ARG A 289 -7.34 0.61 -22.64
CA ARG A 289 -6.46 -0.48 -22.23
C ARG A 289 -5.07 0.08 -21.97
N ARG A 290 -4.56 -0.11 -20.75
CA ARG A 290 -3.20 0.31 -20.37
C ARG A 290 -2.16 -0.76 -20.74
N LYS A 291 -1.03 -0.32 -21.28
CA LYS A 291 0.19 -1.13 -21.41
C LYS A 291 1.41 -0.28 -21.06
N GLY A 292 1.91 -0.45 -19.84
CA GLY A 292 2.95 0.43 -19.29
C GLY A 292 2.42 1.85 -19.19
N LYS A 293 3.14 2.81 -19.77
CA LYS A 293 2.71 4.21 -19.84
C LYS A 293 1.71 4.50 -20.96
N ASP A 294 1.56 3.61 -21.93
CA ASP A 294 0.73 3.88 -23.10
C ASP A 294 -0.72 3.42 -22.90
N LEU A 295 -1.64 4.20 -23.45
CA LEU A 295 -3.07 3.91 -23.47
C LEU A 295 -3.51 3.49 -24.87
N PHE A 296 -4.49 2.60 -24.93
CA PHE A 296 -5.04 2.08 -26.19
C PHE A 296 -6.56 2.26 -26.18
N TRP A 297 -7.08 2.85 -27.26
CA TRP A 297 -8.50 3.06 -27.53
C TRP A 297 -8.89 2.37 -28.83
N LYS A 298 -10.09 1.79 -28.88
CA LYS A 298 -10.65 1.22 -30.10
C LYS A 298 -11.82 2.05 -30.60
N GLU A 299 -11.63 2.68 -31.74
CA GLU A 299 -12.67 3.52 -32.37
C GLU A 299 -13.31 2.78 -33.53
N SER A 300 -14.63 2.68 -33.52
CA SER A 300 -15.40 2.06 -34.61
C SER A 300 -15.82 3.10 -35.63
N LEU A 301 -15.45 2.91 -36.89
CA LEU A 301 -15.86 3.76 -38.01
C LEU A 301 -16.78 2.98 -38.96
N SER A 302 -17.80 3.64 -39.48
CA SER A 302 -18.55 3.11 -40.62
C SER A 302 -17.70 3.13 -41.89
N LEU A 303 -18.05 2.30 -42.89
CA LEU A 303 -17.41 2.34 -44.21
C LEU A 303 -17.40 3.75 -44.83
N ARG A 304 -18.49 4.51 -44.65
CA ARG A 304 -18.60 5.90 -45.10
C ARG A 304 -17.52 6.77 -44.45
N GLU A 305 -17.41 6.74 -43.13
CA GLU A 305 -16.49 7.59 -42.37
C GLU A 305 -15.03 7.21 -42.63
N ALA A 306 -14.74 5.90 -42.65
CA ALA A 306 -13.40 5.40 -42.93
C ALA A 306 -12.93 5.79 -44.33
N TRP A 307 -13.81 5.76 -45.33
CA TRP A 307 -13.42 6.03 -46.71
C TRP A 307 -13.54 7.50 -47.13
N MET A 308 -14.62 8.18 -46.76
CA MET A 308 -14.84 9.57 -47.17
C MET A 308 -14.19 10.59 -46.23
N GLY A 309 -13.79 10.18 -45.02
CA GLY A 309 -13.44 11.11 -43.94
C GLY A 309 -14.66 11.92 -43.54
N ASP A 310 -14.43 13.21 -43.23
CA ASP A 310 -15.48 14.17 -42.84
C ASP A 310 -16.26 13.72 -41.61
N TRP A 311 -15.51 13.34 -40.57
CA TRP A 311 -16.04 12.94 -39.28
C TRP A 311 -15.19 13.52 -38.17
N THR A 312 -15.84 13.74 -37.04
CA THR A 312 -15.21 14.18 -35.79
C THR A 312 -15.76 13.37 -34.62
N ARG A 313 -14.90 13.08 -33.65
CA ARG A 313 -15.24 12.42 -32.38
C ARG A 313 -14.58 13.15 -31.22
N ASN A 314 -15.28 13.15 -30.10
CA ASN A 314 -14.80 13.69 -28.85
C ASN A 314 -14.65 12.49 -27.92
N ILE A 315 -13.42 12.14 -27.58
CA ILE A 315 -13.13 11.11 -26.58
C ILE A 315 -12.96 11.83 -25.26
N THR A 316 -13.76 11.46 -24.26
CA THR A 316 -13.54 11.88 -22.88
C THR A 316 -12.41 11.04 -22.30
N HIS A 317 -11.33 11.69 -21.87
CA HIS A 317 -10.18 11.05 -21.24
C HIS A 317 -10.49 10.72 -19.77
N LEU A 318 -9.57 10.03 -19.09
CA LEU A 318 -9.66 9.55 -17.70
C LEU A 318 -9.74 10.68 -16.67
N ASP A 319 -9.24 11.87 -16.98
CA ASP A 319 -9.38 13.09 -16.16
C ASP A 319 -10.60 13.96 -16.53
N GLY A 320 -11.36 13.55 -17.56
CA GLY A 320 -12.52 14.27 -18.07
C GLY A 320 -12.24 15.29 -19.18
N HIS A 321 -10.98 15.54 -19.56
CA HIS A 321 -10.70 16.41 -20.70
C HIS A 321 -11.08 15.74 -22.02
N ILE A 322 -11.27 16.54 -23.08
CA ILE A 322 -11.74 16.04 -24.38
C ILE A 322 -10.59 15.96 -25.38
N VAL A 323 -10.31 14.76 -25.87
CA VAL A 323 -9.42 14.53 -27.03
C VAL A 323 -10.25 14.55 -28.31
N HIS A 324 -9.94 15.50 -29.19
CA HIS A 324 -10.62 15.65 -30.47
C HIS A 324 -9.97 14.77 -31.54
N LEU A 325 -10.76 13.87 -32.11
CA LEU A 325 -10.38 13.12 -33.29
C LEU A 325 -11.15 13.61 -34.50
N GLY A 326 -10.50 13.54 -35.66
CA GLY A 326 -11.21 13.76 -36.90
C GLY A 326 -10.34 13.53 -38.13
N ARG A 327 -11.04 13.39 -39.26
CA ARG A 327 -10.44 13.31 -40.57
C ARG A 327 -11.13 14.28 -41.51
N GLY A 328 -10.32 15.06 -42.22
CA GLY A 328 -10.82 15.93 -43.27
C GLY A 328 -11.42 15.11 -44.42
N ARG A 329 -12.32 15.72 -45.18
CA ARG A 329 -12.93 15.07 -46.35
C ARG A 329 -11.85 14.60 -47.33
N GLY A 330 -11.92 13.32 -47.71
CA GLY A 330 -10.97 12.67 -48.63
C GLY A 330 -9.77 12.02 -47.94
N GLN A 331 -9.64 12.12 -46.61
CA GLN A 331 -8.63 11.38 -45.86
C GLN A 331 -9.17 10.00 -45.49
N VAL A 332 -8.57 8.96 -46.07
CA VAL A 332 -8.98 7.56 -45.87
C VAL A 332 -8.30 6.98 -44.64
N VAL A 333 -9.06 6.23 -43.85
CA VAL A 333 -8.57 5.42 -42.72
C VAL A 333 -8.65 3.95 -43.13
N GLN A 334 -7.50 3.26 -43.04
CA GLN A 334 -7.46 1.82 -43.29
C GLN A 334 -7.95 1.05 -42.05
N PRO A 335 -8.56 -0.14 -42.23
CA PRO A 335 -8.85 -1.02 -41.11
C PRO A 335 -7.57 -1.35 -40.32
N LEU A 336 -7.68 -1.35 -38.99
CA LEU A 336 -6.55 -1.56 -38.05
C LEU A 336 -5.45 -0.51 -38.14
N ALA A 337 -5.69 0.61 -38.84
CA ALA A 337 -4.79 1.75 -38.76
C ALA A 337 -4.74 2.25 -37.32
N VAL A 338 -3.53 2.55 -36.86
CA VAL A 338 -3.29 3.10 -35.53
C VAL A 338 -2.86 4.55 -35.69
N GLU A 339 -3.60 5.45 -35.04
CA GLU A 339 -3.20 6.84 -34.86
C GLU A 339 -2.62 7.05 -33.48
N THR A 340 -1.58 7.85 -33.37
CA THR A 340 -0.92 8.16 -32.10
C THR A 340 -1.22 9.59 -31.72
N VAL A 341 -1.85 9.78 -30.56
CA VAL A 341 -2.00 11.09 -29.93
C VAL A 341 -0.93 11.18 -28.85
N THR A 342 0.06 12.04 -29.10
CA THR A 342 1.25 12.14 -28.26
C THR A 342 0.94 12.85 -26.94
N GLY A 343 1.43 12.31 -25.83
CA GLY A 343 1.26 12.89 -24.50
C GLY A 343 -0.08 12.62 -23.81
N GLU A 344 -0.96 11.84 -24.47
CA GLU A 344 -2.28 11.46 -23.95
C GLU A 344 -2.30 10.05 -23.30
N GLY A 345 -1.14 9.51 -22.93
CA GLY A 345 -1.03 8.25 -22.18
C GLY A 345 -1.03 8.48 -20.67
N MET A 346 -0.59 7.47 -19.90
CA MET A 346 -0.48 7.57 -18.45
C MET A 346 0.57 8.61 -18.04
N PRO A 347 0.35 9.32 -16.91
CA PRO A 347 1.38 10.15 -16.28
C PRO A 347 2.58 9.31 -15.86
N HIS A 348 3.74 9.97 -15.74
CA HIS A 348 4.94 9.34 -15.24
C HIS A 348 4.86 9.16 -13.71
N TYR A 349 5.09 7.94 -13.24
CA TYR A 349 5.23 7.62 -11.83
C TYR A 349 6.70 7.44 -11.48
N SER A 350 7.22 8.29 -10.59
CA SER A 350 8.57 8.16 -10.04
C SER A 350 8.52 7.51 -8.65
N GLU A 351 9.03 6.29 -8.52
CA GLU A 351 9.11 5.57 -7.25
C GLU A 351 10.23 6.18 -6.38
N GLY A 352 9.93 7.25 -5.61
CA GLY A 352 10.83 7.79 -4.58
C GLY A 352 10.84 9.33 -4.43
N HIS A 353 11.08 9.79 -3.20
CA HIS A 353 11.25 11.21 -2.80
C HIS A 353 12.56 11.86 -3.27
N LEU A 354 12.98 11.59 -4.51
CA LEU A 354 14.10 12.29 -5.14
C LEU A 354 13.55 12.95 -6.40
N HIS A 355 13.41 14.27 -6.33
CA HIS A 355 13.21 15.14 -7.48
C HIS A 355 14.44 15.14 -8.40
N ASP A 356 14.91 13.97 -8.84
CA ASP A 356 15.73 13.86 -10.04
C ASP A 356 14.75 13.85 -11.21
N HIS A 357 14.31 15.06 -11.59
CA HIS A 357 13.65 15.30 -12.86
C HIS A 357 14.62 14.90 -13.97
N ASN A 358 14.59 13.64 -14.37
CA ASN A 358 15.23 13.24 -15.60
C ASN A 358 14.44 13.87 -16.75
N GLU A 359 15.14 14.32 -17.79
CA GLU A 359 14.57 14.97 -19.01
C GLU A 359 13.56 14.10 -19.80
N ASN A 360 13.10 12.97 -19.26
CA ASN A 360 12.19 12.02 -19.90
C ASN A 360 10.92 11.73 -19.07
N ASP A 361 10.46 12.66 -18.23
CA ASP A 361 9.18 12.62 -17.50
C ASP A 361 7.96 12.83 -18.44
N ASP A 362 8.10 12.58 -19.74
CA ASP A 362 7.01 12.75 -20.70
C ASP A 362 5.93 11.69 -20.46
N PRO A 363 4.63 12.09 -20.40
CA PRO A 363 3.53 11.15 -20.33
C PRO A 363 3.57 10.17 -21.50
N GLY A 364 2.93 9.02 -21.33
CA GLY A 364 2.80 8.06 -22.42
C GLY A 364 1.99 8.59 -23.59
N ASN A 365 1.74 7.73 -24.58
CA ASN A 365 0.92 8.08 -25.73
C ASN A 365 -0.43 7.35 -25.70
N LEU A 366 -1.42 7.94 -26.36
CA LEU A 366 -2.68 7.28 -26.67
C LEU A 366 -2.65 6.73 -28.10
N TYR A 367 -2.84 5.42 -28.24
CA TYR A 367 -2.96 4.75 -29.53
C TYR A 367 -4.42 4.44 -29.84
N ILE A 368 -4.87 4.87 -31.00
CA ILE A 368 -6.25 4.76 -31.44
C ILE A 368 -6.32 3.80 -32.61
N GLU A 369 -6.82 2.60 -32.35
CA GLU A 369 -7.00 1.55 -33.35
C GLU A 369 -8.38 1.68 -33.99
N TYR A 370 -8.41 1.92 -35.31
CA TYR A 370 -9.65 2.07 -36.06
C TYR A 370 -10.18 0.74 -36.57
N THR A 371 -11.38 0.35 -36.11
CA THR A 371 -12.11 -0.81 -36.63
C THR A 371 -13.19 -0.35 -37.59
N VAL A 372 -13.12 -0.80 -38.85
CA VAL A 372 -14.11 -0.44 -39.87
C VAL A 372 -15.25 -1.46 -39.87
N VAL A 373 -16.46 -0.98 -39.60
CA VAL A 373 -17.69 -1.78 -39.64
C VAL A 373 -18.33 -1.66 -41.02
N LEU A 374 -18.44 -2.80 -41.70
CA LEU A 374 -19.09 -2.94 -42.99
C LEU A 374 -20.59 -3.24 -42.78
N PRO A 375 -21.48 -2.72 -43.63
CA PRO A 375 -22.88 -3.12 -43.62
C PRO A 375 -23.05 -4.58 -44.04
N ASP A 376 -23.95 -5.30 -43.39
CA ASP A 376 -24.17 -6.74 -43.62
C ASP A 376 -24.76 -7.05 -45.02
N GLN A 377 -25.48 -6.09 -45.61
CA GLN A 377 -26.11 -6.24 -46.92
C GLN A 377 -26.01 -4.96 -47.73
N MET A 378 -25.92 -5.10 -49.05
CA MET A 378 -25.92 -3.99 -50.00
C MET A 378 -27.27 -3.91 -50.71
N GLU A 379 -27.84 -2.71 -50.78
CA GLU A 379 -29.08 -2.48 -51.53
C GLU A 379 -28.81 -2.53 -53.05
N SER A 380 -29.74 -3.10 -53.81
CA SER A 380 -29.59 -3.33 -55.26
C SER A 380 -29.40 -2.04 -56.07
N GLY A 381 -29.89 -0.91 -55.56
CA GLY A 381 -29.62 0.42 -56.14
C GLY A 381 -28.17 0.87 -55.96
N MET A 382 -27.59 0.65 -54.78
CA MET A 382 -26.21 1.00 -54.47
C MET A 382 -25.19 0.12 -55.19
N GLU A 383 -25.55 -1.16 -55.44
CA GLU A 383 -24.67 -2.13 -56.09
C GLU A 383 -24.12 -1.63 -57.43
N LYS A 384 -24.99 -1.11 -58.29
CA LYS A 384 -24.59 -0.64 -59.63
C LYS A 384 -23.63 0.54 -59.56
N ASP A 385 -23.89 1.49 -58.66
CA ASP A 385 -23.09 2.70 -58.52
C ASP A 385 -21.71 2.41 -57.93
N PHE A 386 -21.65 1.60 -56.87
CA PHE A 386 -20.39 1.15 -56.28
C PHE A 386 -19.57 0.32 -57.27
N HIS A 387 -20.20 -0.60 -58.00
CA HIS A 387 -19.51 -1.42 -59.00
C HIS A 387 -18.90 -0.55 -60.11
N ALA A 388 -19.66 0.40 -60.65
CA ALA A 388 -19.16 1.30 -61.69
C ALA A 388 -18.00 2.19 -61.20
N LEU A 389 -18.05 2.65 -59.94
CA LEU A 389 -17.00 3.43 -59.31
C LEU A 389 -15.72 2.60 -59.11
N TRP A 390 -15.84 1.37 -58.60
CA TRP A 390 -14.71 0.46 -58.36
C TRP A 390 -14.03 0.02 -59.64
N GLU A 391 -14.79 -0.26 -60.69
CA GLU A 391 -14.22 -0.58 -62.00
C GLU A 391 -13.41 0.59 -62.57
N LYS A 392 -13.90 1.83 -62.44
CA LYS A 392 -13.14 3.02 -62.85
C LYS A 392 -11.85 3.19 -62.04
N TRP A 393 -11.92 2.96 -60.73
CA TRP A 393 -10.75 3.06 -59.85
C TRP A 393 -9.72 1.96 -60.14
N ARG A 394 -10.15 0.70 -60.28
CA ARG A 394 -9.28 -0.44 -60.65
C ARG A 394 -8.59 -0.21 -61.97
N LYS A 395 -9.28 0.30 -62.99
CA LYS A 395 -8.68 0.63 -64.29
C LYS A 395 -7.61 1.72 -64.20
N LYS A 396 -7.67 2.58 -63.18
CA LYS A 396 -6.76 3.72 -63.01
C LYS A 396 -5.57 3.41 -62.08
N ILE A 397 -5.79 2.68 -60.99
CA ILE A 397 -4.82 2.50 -59.90
C ILE A 397 -4.40 1.03 -59.72
N GLY A 398 -5.15 0.06 -60.27
CA GLY A 398 -4.70 -1.31 -60.53
C GLY A 398 -4.03 -2.06 -59.37
N VAL A 399 -4.76 -2.34 -58.28
CA VAL A 399 -4.31 -3.28 -57.24
C VAL A 399 -4.82 -4.69 -57.59
N ASP A 400 -3.90 -5.60 -57.92
CA ASP A 400 -4.19 -7.01 -58.20
C ASP A 400 -3.84 -7.82 -56.94
N LEU A 401 -4.78 -7.88 -56.01
CA LEU A 401 -4.57 -8.51 -54.68
C LEU A 401 -4.04 -9.94 -54.75
N ALA A 402 -4.33 -10.68 -55.83
CA ALA A 402 -3.81 -12.03 -56.02
C ALA A 402 -2.30 -12.04 -56.32
N LYS A 403 -1.81 -11.06 -57.10
CA LYS A 403 -0.37 -10.86 -57.34
C LYS A 403 0.31 -10.17 -56.16
N ASP A 404 -0.32 -9.17 -55.59
CA ASP A 404 0.24 -8.34 -54.51
C ASP A 404 0.34 -9.08 -53.18
N SER A 405 -0.52 -10.09 -52.95
CA SER A 405 -0.47 -10.94 -51.75
C SER A 405 0.64 -12.00 -51.78
N GLY A 406 1.31 -12.21 -52.92
CA GLY A 406 2.37 -13.22 -53.08
C GLY A 406 1.91 -14.66 -52.88
N ARG A 407 0.59 -14.93 -52.80
CA ARG A 407 0.08 -16.30 -52.70
C ARG A 407 0.28 -17.03 -54.03
N PRO A 408 0.70 -18.31 -54.00
CA PRO A 408 0.75 -19.12 -55.21
C PRO A 408 -0.65 -19.22 -55.80
N VAL A 409 -0.80 -18.71 -57.03
CA VAL A 409 -2.05 -18.84 -57.78
C VAL A 409 -2.17 -20.31 -58.19
N VAL A 410 -2.94 -21.08 -57.44
CA VAL A 410 -3.35 -22.41 -57.88
C VAL A 410 -4.30 -22.18 -59.05
N SER A 411 -3.82 -22.41 -60.27
CA SER A 411 -4.70 -22.46 -61.43
C SER A 411 -5.77 -23.52 -61.17
N PRO A 412 -7.06 -23.25 -61.40
CA PRO A 412 -8.08 -24.29 -61.27
C PRO A 412 -7.66 -25.49 -62.13
N PRO A 413 -7.86 -26.74 -61.67
CA PRO A 413 -7.55 -27.90 -62.48
C PRO A 413 -8.26 -27.73 -63.81
N ALA A 414 -7.51 -27.81 -64.91
CA ALA A 414 -8.09 -27.78 -66.24
C ALA A 414 -9.22 -28.81 -66.25
N GLU A 415 -10.43 -28.39 -66.61
CA GLU A 415 -11.53 -29.29 -66.87
C GLU A 415 -11.04 -30.28 -67.94
N GLY A 416 -10.57 -31.44 -67.47
CA GLY A 416 -10.33 -32.58 -68.31
C GLY A 416 -11.67 -32.90 -68.92
N LYS A 417 -11.75 -32.85 -70.24
CA LYS A 417 -12.85 -33.48 -70.95
C LYS A 417 -12.85 -34.94 -70.52
N ASP A 418 -13.84 -35.31 -69.71
CA ASP A 418 -14.16 -36.71 -69.46
C ASP A 418 -14.57 -37.31 -70.81
N GLU A 419 -13.62 -37.97 -71.46
CA GLU A 419 -13.90 -38.94 -72.52
C GLU A 419 -14.21 -40.28 -71.85
N LEU A 420 -15.51 -40.54 -71.67
CA LEU A 420 -16.07 -41.89 -71.58
C LEU A 420 -17.34 -42.00 -72.43
#